data_AF-A0A353BDI8-F1
#
_entry.id   AF-A0A353BDI8-F1
#
_cell.length_a   1.000
_cell.length_b   1.000
_cell.length_c   1.000
_cell.angle_alpha   90.00
_cell.angle_beta   90.00
_cell.angle_gamma   90.00
#
_symmetry.space_group_name_H-M   'P 1'
#
loop_
_entity.id
_entity.type
_entity.pdbx_description
1 polymer ?
#
loop_
_entity_poly.entity_id
_entity_poly.type
_entity_poly.pdbx_seq_one_letter_code
_entity_poly.pdbx_strand_id
1 'polypeptide(L)'
;MASTIETTTKSNEDISWWLNDLQRVQHFVAPAWPLRDLVAVNPFHDVADLSFQQVRDRLAMVKSGDLLPPLHYFQERFDQGEFSIHHVEKAFQECSGGENQTVQWQDVSYALMDDSAQQASGSALKVRTIAASATSEDWSAIVIDEISRFCSAYFDQGMSSWNMTSDAESLYATWRETAQVDRRPELLGLNDFRRFVAALPDNATDAITHLAESLGIPPAQRFNYLLAQLMSIPGWAAYTKYSDRMAGSDNSLTSELLGLLAIRMAYDCAIAQSLGLEDEQVLSEIFAQSDASESAKARELTHIRYILQTAVEIKYREQLVEGLSKTLSEVQNPKTAECQMVFCIDVRSEPFRRHVESQAQAIETFGFAGFFGIAAEVTSHEHSVGTPQCPVLLTPSVKAHVQHADPEMAQAKADRGKALKAAWKKFRSAAMSGFSFVESCGLGYIVKLTREALKLEAREHHCTHSHVTVTEDVHGNQIDLPAKVEMAASILKNLGLTENLARIVVFCGHGSETRNNPLAASLDCGACG
;
A
#
# COMPACT_ATOMS: atom_id res chain seq x y z
N MET A 1 38.32 35.39 -28.54
CA MET A 1 37.35 36.41 -28.06
C MET A 1 36.03 35.71 -27.86
N ALA A 2 35.56 35.71 -26.61
CA ALA A 2 34.44 34.93 -26.12
C ALA A 2 33.13 35.24 -26.87
N SER A 3 32.39 34.22 -27.29
CA SER A 3 30.96 34.35 -27.55
C SER A 3 30.22 33.87 -26.31
N THR A 4 29.59 34.83 -25.66
CA THR A 4 28.78 34.71 -24.46
C THR A 4 27.65 33.73 -24.67
N ILE A 5 27.63 32.66 -23.88
CA ILE A 5 26.45 31.81 -23.67
C ILE A 5 25.50 32.65 -22.80
N GLU A 6 24.35 33.04 -23.36
CA GLU A 6 23.27 33.65 -22.60
C GLU A 6 22.71 32.61 -21.61
N THR A 7 23.14 32.69 -20.36
CA THR A 7 22.44 32.08 -19.24
C THR A 7 21.15 32.87 -19.01
N THR A 8 20.05 32.38 -19.56
CA THR A 8 18.69 32.80 -19.21
C THR A 8 18.45 32.50 -17.73
N THR A 9 18.63 33.51 -16.89
CA THR A 9 18.19 33.50 -15.49
C THR A 9 16.67 33.39 -15.47
N LYS A 10 16.16 32.18 -15.24
CA LYS A 10 14.74 31.95 -14.94
C LYS A 10 14.34 32.74 -13.69
N SER A 11 13.14 33.30 -13.73
CA SER A 11 12.61 34.08 -12.60
C SER A 11 12.42 33.18 -11.37
N ASN A 12 12.60 33.72 -10.17
CA ASN A 12 12.33 32.98 -8.91
C ASN A 12 10.86 32.51 -8.80
N GLU A 13 9.94 33.14 -9.53
CA GLU A 13 8.53 32.72 -9.60
C GLU A 13 8.38 31.41 -10.39
N ASP A 14 9.21 31.19 -11.41
CA ASP A 14 9.14 29.96 -12.22
C ASP A 14 9.57 28.70 -11.46
N ILE A 15 10.53 28.86 -10.55
CA ILE A 15 11.01 27.77 -9.70
C ILE A 15 9.97 27.42 -8.63
N SER A 16 9.19 28.40 -8.15
CA SER A 16 8.24 28.20 -7.05
C SER A 16 7.02 27.36 -7.42
N TRP A 17 6.53 27.42 -8.67
CA TRP A 17 5.31 26.70 -9.05
C TRP A 17 5.57 25.21 -9.34
N TRP A 18 6.73 24.86 -9.91
CA TRP A 18 7.08 23.46 -10.21
C TRP A 18 7.19 22.62 -8.93
N LEU A 19 7.78 23.20 -7.88
CA LEU A 19 7.91 22.55 -6.56
C LEU A 19 6.56 22.22 -5.93
N ASN A 20 5.55 23.06 -6.14
CA ASN A 20 4.19 22.82 -5.64
C ASN A 20 3.57 21.60 -6.33
N ASP A 21 3.70 21.47 -7.65
CA ASP A 21 3.21 20.29 -8.37
C ASP A 21 3.92 19.00 -7.94
N LEU A 22 5.24 19.03 -7.73
CA LEU A 22 5.98 17.88 -7.19
C LEU A 22 5.50 17.47 -5.81
N GLN A 23 5.29 18.42 -4.90
CA GLN A 23 4.73 18.14 -3.58
C GLN A 23 3.33 17.56 -3.70
N ARG A 24 2.45 18.16 -4.50
CA ARG A 24 1.07 17.68 -4.71
C ARG A 24 1.04 16.25 -5.22
N VAL A 25 1.87 15.91 -6.21
CA VAL A 25 1.92 14.56 -6.78
C VAL A 25 2.39 13.54 -5.74
N GLN A 26 3.37 13.89 -4.89
CA GLN A 26 3.81 13.00 -3.79
C GLN A 26 2.70 12.68 -2.79
N HIS A 27 1.75 13.61 -2.53
CA HIS A 27 0.61 13.37 -1.64
C HIS A 27 -0.45 12.45 -2.27
N PHE A 28 -0.51 12.37 -3.60
CA PHE A 28 -1.47 11.52 -4.31
C PHE A 28 -1.04 10.06 -4.43
N VAL A 29 0.19 9.72 -4.06
CA VAL A 29 0.71 8.35 -4.08
C VAL A 29 0.62 7.77 -2.67
N ALA A 30 -0.16 6.71 -2.51
CA ALA A 30 -0.23 5.97 -1.26
C ALA A 30 0.92 4.98 -1.11
N PRO A 31 1.54 4.86 0.09
CA PRO A 31 2.57 3.86 0.34
C PRO A 31 2.03 2.43 0.34
N ALA A 32 2.84 1.47 -0.10
CA ALA A 32 2.56 0.04 0.02
C ALA A 32 3.72 -0.67 0.72
N TRP A 33 3.42 -1.33 1.84
CA TRP A 33 4.39 -2.08 2.61
C TRP A 33 4.81 -3.37 1.88
N PRO A 34 6.06 -3.84 2.09
CA PRO A 34 6.54 -5.09 1.51
C PRO A 34 5.76 -6.30 2.03
N LEU A 35 5.83 -7.41 1.30
CA LEU A 35 5.13 -8.66 1.64
C LEU A 35 5.44 -9.20 3.05
N ARG A 36 6.63 -8.89 3.60
CA ARG A 36 7.02 -9.29 4.94
C ARG A 36 6.20 -8.57 6.02
N ASP A 37 5.85 -7.31 5.78
CA ASP A 37 5.29 -6.38 6.76
C ASP A 37 3.96 -5.79 6.21
N LEU A 38 3.17 -6.62 5.52
CA LEU A 38 2.04 -6.16 4.71
C LEU A 38 0.91 -5.60 5.58
N VAL A 39 0.64 -4.29 5.46
CA VAL A 39 -0.41 -3.59 6.19
C VAL A 39 -1.42 -2.94 5.25
N ALA A 40 -2.69 -2.94 5.64
CA ALA A 40 -3.74 -2.24 4.92
C ALA A 40 -3.59 -0.72 5.10
N VAL A 41 -3.51 0.00 3.98
CA VAL A 41 -3.35 1.46 3.95
C VAL A 41 -4.59 2.06 3.29
N ASN A 42 -5.16 3.11 3.89
CA ASN A 42 -6.17 3.90 3.19
C ASN A 42 -5.49 4.67 2.04
N PRO A 43 -5.79 4.37 0.77
CA PRO A 43 -5.12 4.99 -0.38
C PRO A 43 -5.39 6.49 -0.50
N PHE A 44 -6.37 7.01 0.24
CA PHE A 44 -6.76 8.42 0.23
C PHE A 44 -6.34 9.18 1.51
N HIS A 45 -5.55 8.56 2.39
CA HIS A 45 -5.18 9.18 3.68
C HIS A 45 -4.49 10.54 3.51
N ASP A 46 -3.51 10.62 2.62
CA ASP A 46 -2.70 11.83 2.38
C ASP A 46 -3.44 12.89 1.55
N VAL A 47 -4.70 12.63 1.16
CA VAL A 47 -5.59 13.54 0.43
C VAL A 47 -6.98 13.64 1.09
N ALA A 48 -7.07 13.32 2.38
CA ALA A 48 -8.33 13.29 3.11
C ALA A 48 -8.96 14.68 3.34
N ASP A 49 -8.19 15.74 3.08
CA ASP A 49 -8.65 17.14 3.05
C ASP A 49 -9.49 17.47 1.81
N LEU A 50 -9.38 16.67 0.75
CA LEU A 50 -10.14 16.84 -0.49
C LEU A 50 -11.49 16.14 -0.42
N SER A 51 -12.48 16.69 -1.12
CA SER A 51 -13.77 16.02 -1.28
C SER A 51 -13.65 14.79 -2.17
N PHE A 52 -14.54 13.81 -1.98
CA PHE A 52 -14.61 12.61 -2.82
C PHE A 52 -14.66 12.94 -4.32
N GLN A 53 -15.43 13.96 -4.71
CA GLN A 53 -15.53 14.39 -6.10
C GLN A 53 -14.20 14.94 -6.63
N GLN A 54 -13.50 15.76 -5.84
CA GLN A 54 -12.19 16.31 -6.21
C GLN A 54 -11.14 15.21 -6.42
N VAL A 55 -11.12 14.20 -5.54
CA VAL A 55 -10.22 13.05 -5.67
C VAL A 55 -10.59 12.22 -6.90
N ARG A 56 -11.88 11.93 -7.11
CA ARG A 56 -12.36 11.20 -8.30
C ARG A 56 -11.98 11.91 -9.58
N ASP A 57 -12.26 13.21 -9.69
CA ASP A 57 -11.98 13.99 -10.91
C ASP A 57 -10.49 13.96 -11.26
N ARG A 58 -9.61 14.08 -10.26
CA ARG A 58 -8.16 13.99 -10.46
C ARG A 58 -7.72 12.60 -10.90
N LEU A 59 -8.22 11.54 -10.27
CA LEU A 59 -7.86 10.16 -10.63
C LEU A 59 -8.42 9.74 -11.99
N ALA A 60 -9.61 10.19 -12.35
CA ALA A 60 -10.23 9.94 -13.64
C ALA A 60 -9.44 10.56 -14.81
N MET A 61 -8.57 11.53 -14.55
CA MET A 61 -7.65 12.06 -15.58
C MET A 61 -6.54 11.07 -15.92
N VAL A 62 -6.04 10.31 -14.95
CA VAL A 62 -4.75 9.60 -15.04
C VAL A 62 -4.85 8.08 -14.95
N LYS A 63 -6.02 7.54 -14.56
CA LYS A 63 -6.25 6.12 -14.36
C LYS A 63 -7.50 5.67 -15.12
N SER A 64 -7.46 4.47 -15.67
CA SER A 64 -8.65 3.83 -16.21
C SER A 64 -9.56 3.35 -15.07
N GLY A 65 -10.87 3.54 -15.26
CA GLY A 65 -11.87 3.25 -14.22
C GLY A 65 -12.33 4.51 -13.48
N ASP A 66 -13.33 4.33 -12.62
CA ASP A 66 -14.00 5.41 -11.89
C ASP A 66 -14.18 4.98 -10.43
N LEU A 67 -14.14 5.93 -9.49
CA LEU A 67 -14.43 5.65 -8.08
C LEU A 67 -15.92 5.43 -7.83
N LEU A 68 -16.77 5.91 -8.74
CA LEU A 68 -18.21 5.66 -8.69
C LEU A 68 -18.54 4.36 -9.43
N PRO A 69 -19.43 3.52 -8.90
CA PRO A 69 -20.05 2.45 -9.68
C PRO A 69 -20.74 2.99 -10.94
N PRO A 70 -20.88 2.19 -12.01
CA PRO A 70 -21.64 2.57 -13.21
C PRO A 70 -23.14 2.73 -12.88
N LEU A 71 -23.90 3.45 -13.72
CA LEU A 71 -25.32 3.74 -13.44
C LEU A 71 -26.17 2.48 -13.19
N HIS A 72 -25.95 1.41 -13.98
CA HIS A 72 -26.71 0.16 -13.85
C HIS A 72 -26.56 -0.50 -12.47
N TYR A 73 -25.44 -0.29 -11.78
CA TYR A 73 -25.25 -0.79 -10.41
C TYR A 73 -26.30 -0.17 -9.46
N PHE A 74 -26.62 1.10 -9.65
CA PHE A 74 -27.62 1.78 -8.82
C PHE A 74 -29.04 1.42 -9.22
N GLN A 75 -29.30 1.27 -10.52
CA GLN A 75 -30.61 0.82 -11.04
C GLN A 75 -30.96 -0.56 -10.46
N GLU A 76 -30.06 -1.53 -10.56
CA GLU A 76 -30.28 -2.89 -10.05
C GLU A 76 -30.58 -2.91 -8.54
N ARG A 77 -29.83 -2.16 -7.75
CA ARG A 77 -30.03 -2.08 -6.29
C ARG A 77 -31.31 -1.34 -5.91
N PHE A 78 -31.71 -0.36 -6.72
CA PHE A 78 -32.99 0.31 -6.55
C PHE A 78 -34.15 -0.65 -6.81
N ASP A 79 -34.09 -1.43 -7.90
CA ASP A 79 -35.09 -2.43 -8.25
C ASP A 79 -35.19 -3.57 -7.23
N GLN A 80 -34.06 -3.96 -6.63
CA GLN A 80 -34.01 -4.92 -5.52
C GLN A 80 -34.52 -4.35 -4.19
N GLY A 81 -34.86 -3.06 -4.14
CA GLY A 81 -35.33 -2.38 -2.94
C GLY A 81 -34.26 -2.20 -1.87
N GLU A 82 -32.97 -2.25 -2.26
CA GLU A 82 -31.88 -2.04 -1.31
C GLU A 82 -31.87 -0.60 -0.79
N PHE A 83 -32.21 0.37 -1.64
CA PHE A 83 -32.57 1.74 -1.26
C PHE A 83 -33.88 2.14 -1.96
N SER A 84 -34.36 3.36 -1.73
CA SER A 84 -35.71 3.79 -2.13
C SER A 84 -35.71 5.26 -2.52
N ILE A 85 -36.79 5.72 -3.16
CA ILE A 85 -36.90 7.12 -3.61
C ILE A 85 -36.70 8.13 -2.48
N HIS A 86 -37.14 7.80 -1.26
CA HIS A 86 -36.92 8.62 -0.07
C HIS A 86 -35.44 8.85 0.25
N HIS A 87 -34.59 7.82 0.06
CA HIS A 87 -33.15 7.96 0.25
C HIS A 87 -32.52 8.81 -0.87
N VAL A 88 -33.04 8.71 -2.11
CA VAL A 88 -32.59 9.52 -3.25
C VAL A 88 -32.98 10.99 -3.06
N GLU A 89 -34.17 11.28 -2.55
CA GLU A 89 -34.61 12.64 -2.21
C GLU A 89 -33.71 13.27 -1.15
N LYS A 90 -33.38 12.52 -0.09
CA LYS A 90 -32.42 12.97 0.94
C LYS A 90 -31.03 13.22 0.36
N ALA A 91 -30.52 12.29 -0.44
CA ALA A 91 -29.21 12.43 -1.09
C ALA A 91 -29.18 13.64 -2.01
N PHE A 92 -30.23 13.86 -2.80
CA PHE A 92 -30.36 15.02 -3.65
C PHE A 92 -30.30 16.31 -2.83
N GLN A 93 -31.01 16.39 -1.70
CA GLN A 93 -30.95 17.54 -0.80
C GLN A 93 -29.56 17.75 -0.17
N GLU A 94 -28.90 16.67 0.28
CA GLU A 94 -27.53 16.73 0.84
C GLU A 94 -26.50 17.20 -0.21
N CYS A 95 -26.63 16.76 -1.47
CA CYS A 95 -25.71 17.12 -2.55
C CYS A 95 -26.03 18.47 -3.22
N SER A 96 -27.29 18.92 -3.19
CA SER A 96 -27.75 20.13 -3.88
C SER A 96 -27.27 21.44 -3.25
N GLY A 97 -26.59 21.41 -2.09
CA GLY A 97 -26.06 22.62 -1.43
C GLY A 97 -24.71 23.13 -1.95
N GLY A 98 -24.08 22.45 -2.91
CA GLY A 98 -22.74 22.79 -3.43
C GLY A 98 -22.72 23.78 -4.61
N GLU A 99 -21.57 24.42 -4.85
CA GLU A 99 -21.35 25.51 -5.84
C GLU A 99 -21.55 25.13 -7.33
N ASN A 100 -21.98 23.91 -7.66
CA ASN A 100 -22.15 23.43 -9.04
C ASN A 100 -23.46 22.64 -9.26
N GLN A 101 -24.62 23.27 -9.02
CA GLN A 101 -25.92 22.70 -9.41
C GLN A 101 -26.07 22.67 -10.94
N THR A 102 -25.81 21.51 -11.54
CA THR A 102 -26.04 21.25 -12.98
C THR A 102 -27.13 20.20 -13.23
N VAL A 103 -27.57 19.48 -12.20
CA VAL A 103 -28.50 18.34 -12.30
C VAL A 103 -29.83 18.70 -11.64
N GLN A 104 -30.95 18.46 -12.32
CA GLN A 104 -32.29 18.59 -11.75
C GLN A 104 -32.77 17.27 -11.14
N TRP A 105 -33.73 17.36 -10.22
CA TRP A 105 -34.35 16.17 -9.61
C TRP A 105 -34.90 15.19 -10.66
N GLN A 106 -35.50 15.74 -11.71
CA GLN A 106 -36.05 14.94 -12.81
C GLN A 106 -34.97 14.09 -13.49
N ASP A 107 -33.77 14.63 -13.68
CA ASP A 107 -32.68 13.91 -14.37
C ASP A 107 -32.22 12.69 -13.58
N VAL A 108 -32.15 12.81 -12.24
CA VAL A 108 -31.84 11.69 -11.34
C VAL A 108 -32.93 10.62 -11.39
N SER A 109 -34.20 11.05 -11.32
CA SER A 109 -35.34 10.13 -11.38
C SER A 109 -35.45 9.42 -12.73
N TYR A 110 -35.19 10.11 -13.84
CA TYR A 110 -35.19 9.51 -15.17
C TYR A 110 -34.03 8.54 -15.33
N ALA A 111 -32.83 8.88 -14.86
CA ALA A 111 -31.68 8.00 -14.92
C ALA A 111 -31.89 6.67 -14.17
N LEU A 112 -32.67 6.65 -13.08
CA LEU A 112 -33.04 5.40 -12.41
C LEU A 112 -34.04 4.53 -13.18
N MET A 113 -34.83 5.12 -14.07
CA MET A 113 -35.90 4.44 -14.81
C MET A 113 -35.53 4.13 -16.27
N ASP A 114 -34.39 4.65 -16.74
CA ASP A 114 -33.95 4.52 -18.12
C ASP A 114 -33.06 3.28 -18.33
N ASP A 115 -33.68 2.20 -18.83
CA ASP A 115 -32.98 0.98 -19.22
C ASP A 115 -32.00 1.17 -20.40
N SER A 116 -32.08 2.27 -21.15
CA SER A 116 -31.23 2.50 -22.32
C SER A 116 -29.82 3.00 -21.98
N ALA A 117 -29.58 3.40 -20.72
CA ALA A 117 -28.32 3.97 -20.26
C ALA A 117 -27.19 2.95 -20.00
N GLN A 118 -27.41 1.66 -20.34
CA GLN A 118 -26.55 0.52 -19.99
C GLN A 118 -25.13 0.54 -20.60
N GLN A 119 -24.78 1.45 -21.52
CA GLN A 119 -23.57 1.30 -22.36
C GLN A 119 -22.40 2.27 -22.11
N ALA A 120 -22.52 3.27 -21.23
CA ALA A 120 -21.40 4.19 -20.99
C ALA A 120 -20.57 3.78 -19.76
N SER A 121 -19.84 2.67 -19.83
CA SER A 121 -18.93 2.27 -18.76
C SER A 121 -17.53 2.04 -19.29
N GLY A 122 -16.77 3.13 -19.35
CA GLY A 122 -15.35 3.13 -19.65
C GLY A 122 -14.86 4.55 -19.87
N SER A 123 -14.41 5.23 -18.81
CA SER A 123 -13.58 6.43 -19.01
C SER A 123 -12.25 5.94 -19.56
N ALA A 124 -12.00 6.19 -20.85
CA ALA A 124 -10.66 6.07 -21.40
C ALA A 124 -9.71 6.97 -20.60
N LEU A 125 -8.43 6.60 -20.55
CA LEU A 125 -7.39 7.45 -19.97
C LEU A 125 -7.39 8.80 -20.71
N LYS A 126 -7.67 9.88 -19.96
CA LYS A 126 -7.67 11.23 -20.53
C LYS A 126 -6.22 11.68 -20.75
N VAL A 127 -5.38 11.59 -19.72
CA VAL A 127 -3.95 11.91 -19.78
C VAL A 127 -3.15 10.64 -20.00
N ARG A 128 -2.35 10.63 -21.07
CA ARG A 128 -1.47 9.52 -21.43
C ARG A 128 -0.01 9.96 -21.35
N THR A 129 0.86 9.05 -20.93
CA THR A 129 2.32 9.23 -21.04
C THR A 129 2.75 9.15 -22.51
N ILE A 130 3.95 9.61 -22.85
CA ILE A 130 4.49 9.45 -24.22
C ILE A 130 4.61 7.97 -24.57
N ALA A 131 5.13 7.15 -23.65
CA ALA A 131 5.20 5.69 -23.84
C ALA A 131 3.83 5.04 -24.06
N ALA A 132 2.75 5.57 -23.47
CA ALA A 132 1.40 5.07 -23.69
C ALA A 132 0.78 5.59 -25.00
N SER A 133 1.29 6.68 -25.56
CA SER A 133 0.77 7.32 -26.78
C SER A 133 1.50 6.82 -28.03
N ALA A 134 2.73 6.34 -27.90
CA ALA A 134 3.49 5.72 -28.97
C ALA A 134 2.82 4.41 -29.44
N THR A 135 2.68 4.23 -30.76
CA THR A 135 1.94 3.12 -31.37
C THR A 135 2.82 2.06 -32.05
N SER A 136 4.13 2.30 -32.14
CA SER A 136 5.06 1.40 -32.83
C SER A 136 5.28 0.08 -32.07
N GLU A 137 5.38 0.17 -30.75
CA GLU A 137 5.59 -0.96 -29.83
C GLU A 137 4.87 -0.67 -28.50
N ASP A 138 4.74 -1.69 -27.65
CA ASP A 138 4.25 -1.51 -26.27
C ASP A 138 5.33 -0.91 -25.37
N TRP A 139 5.68 0.35 -25.67
CA TRP A 139 6.68 1.11 -24.91
C TRP A 139 6.34 1.23 -23.44
N SER A 140 5.04 1.23 -23.09
CA SER A 140 4.61 1.23 -21.70
C SER A 140 5.10 -0.03 -20.98
N ALA A 141 4.84 -1.23 -21.52
CA ALA A 141 5.32 -2.47 -20.92
C ALA A 141 6.85 -2.56 -20.90
N ILE A 142 7.53 -2.12 -21.97
CA ILE A 142 8.99 -2.14 -22.05
C ILE A 142 9.61 -1.26 -20.96
N VAL A 143 9.14 -0.01 -20.82
CA VAL A 143 9.65 0.92 -19.79
C VAL A 143 9.36 0.39 -18.39
N ILE A 144 8.17 -0.19 -18.16
CA ILE A 144 7.84 -0.81 -16.86
C ILE A 144 8.81 -1.95 -16.55
N ASP A 145 9.17 -2.79 -17.52
CA ASP A 145 10.14 -3.89 -17.33
C ASP A 145 11.55 -3.36 -17.05
N GLU A 146 12.01 -2.34 -17.78
CA GLU A 146 13.31 -1.70 -17.55
C GLU A 146 13.43 -1.15 -16.13
N ILE A 147 12.46 -0.34 -15.73
CA ILE A 147 12.42 0.26 -14.39
C ILE A 147 12.29 -0.83 -13.33
N SER A 148 11.44 -1.84 -13.55
CA SER A 148 11.23 -2.91 -12.58
C SER A 148 12.48 -3.75 -12.35
N ARG A 149 13.23 -4.04 -13.40
CA ARG A 149 14.50 -4.75 -13.28
C ARG A 149 15.51 -3.94 -12.47
N PHE A 150 15.65 -2.66 -12.79
CA PHE A 150 16.55 -1.78 -12.04
C PHE A 150 16.12 -1.66 -10.57
N CYS A 151 14.86 -1.34 -10.29
CA CYS A 151 14.34 -1.22 -8.94
C CYS A 151 14.45 -2.53 -8.15
N SER A 152 14.26 -3.70 -8.79
CA SER A 152 14.44 -5.00 -8.12
C SER A 152 15.89 -5.25 -7.68
N ALA A 153 16.87 -4.75 -8.44
CA ALA A 153 18.28 -4.84 -8.07
C ALA A 153 18.66 -3.78 -7.01
N TYR A 154 18.09 -2.58 -7.10
CA TYR A 154 18.31 -1.48 -6.15
C TYR A 154 17.77 -1.79 -4.76
N PHE A 155 16.51 -2.26 -4.68
CA PHE A 155 15.86 -2.56 -3.41
C PHE A 155 16.11 -3.98 -2.90
N ASP A 156 17.06 -4.71 -3.48
CA ASP A 156 17.41 -6.06 -3.04
C ASP A 156 18.01 -6.03 -1.62
N GLN A 157 17.37 -6.73 -0.69
CA GLN A 157 17.84 -6.85 0.70
C GLN A 157 18.77 -8.05 0.89
N GLY A 158 19.64 -8.31 -0.11
CA GLY A 158 20.62 -9.40 -0.11
C GLY A 158 20.05 -10.78 -0.47
N MET A 159 19.01 -10.82 -1.31
CA MET A 159 18.52 -12.08 -1.87
C MET A 159 19.34 -12.52 -3.08
N SER A 160 19.85 -11.58 -3.86
CA SER A 160 20.76 -11.85 -4.97
C SER A 160 22.14 -12.26 -4.47
N SER A 161 22.80 -13.18 -5.19
CA SER A 161 24.22 -13.46 -4.97
C SER A 161 25.12 -12.39 -5.59
N TRP A 162 24.60 -11.62 -6.54
CA TRP A 162 25.27 -10.50 -7.18
C TRP A 162 24.54 -9.22 -6.81
N ASN A 163 25.16 -8.47 -5.92
CA ASN A 163 24.63 -7.20 -5.45
C ASN A 163 24.99 -6.10 -6.44
N MET A 164 24.11 -5.10 -6.57
CA MET A 164 24.47 -3.87 -7.26
C MET A 164 25.51 -3.12 -6.43
N THR A 165 26.60 -2.71 -7.08
CA THR A 165 27.66 -1.92 -6.45
C THR A 165 27.61 -0.51 -7.01
N SER A 166 27.08 0.43 -6.24
CA SER A 166 27.11 1.86 -6.53
C SER A 166 27.33 2.60 -5.21
N ASP A 167 28.15 3.64 -5.26
CA ASP A 167 28.41 4.52 -4.12
C ASP A 167 27.41 5.70 -4.06
N ALA A 168 26.46 5.77 -5.02
CA ALA A 168 25.48 6.84 -5.10
C ALA A 168 24.42 6.74 -4.01
N GLU A 169 23.98 7.90 -3.52
CA GLU A 169 23.14 8.02 -2.32
C GLU A 169 21.62 7.97 -2.59
N SER A 170 21.17 7.87 -3.85
CA SER A 170 19.74 7.87 -4.21
C SER A 170 19.41 6.99 -5.41
N LEU A 171 18.15 6.54 -5.53
CA LEU A 171 17.65 5.73 -6.63
C LEU A 171 17.96 6.32 -8.00
N TYR A 172 17.72 7.63 -8.19
CA TYR A 172 17.97 8.30 -9.45
C TYR A 172 19.46 8.38 -9.80
N ALA A 173 20.32 8.72 -8.83
CA ALA A 173 21.75 8.81 -9.07
C ALA A 173 22.33 7.44 -9.44
N THR A 174 21.95 6.37 -8.71
CA THR A 174 22.35 5.00 -9.04
C THR A 174 21.79 4.55 -10.40
N TRP A 175 20.54 4.90 -10.73
CA TRP A 175 19.98 4.63 -12.04
C TRP A 175 20.78 5.32 -13.13
N ARG A 176 21.12 6.60 -12.95
CA ARG A 176 21.87 7.37 -13.95
C ARG A 176 23.25 6.77 -14.19
N GLU A 177 23.98 6.37 -13.14
CA GLU A 177 25.29 5.69 -13.29
C GLU A 177 25.18 4.39 -14.10
N THR A 178 24.17 3.57 -13.79
CA THR A 178 23.98 2.27 -14.45
C THR A 178 23.45 2.42 -15.88
N ALA A 179 22.50 3.31 -16.11
CA ALA A 179 21.89 3.59 -17.41
C ALA A 179 22.85 4.24 -18.41
N GLN A 180 23.91 4.92 -17.96
CA GLN A 180 24.97 5.45 -18.85
C GLN A 180 25.82 4.35 -19.50
N VAL A 181 25.85 3.14 -18.93
CA VAL A 181 26.65 2.02 -19.45
C VAL A 181 25.80 0.88 -20.00
N ASP A 182 24.51 0.82 -19.63
CA ASP A 182 23.58 -0.20 -20.12
C ASP A 182 23.22 0.01 -21.59
N ARG A 183 23.54 -0.99 -22.43
CA ARG A 183 23.23 -0.97 -23.87
C ARG A 183 21.81 -1.45 -24.18
N ARG A 184 21.10 -2.02 -23.21
CA ARG A 184 19.81 -2.65 -23.44
C ARG A 184 18.75 -1.68 -23.97
N PRO A 185 18.58 -0.45 -23.43
CA PRO A 185 17.64 0.53 -23.99
C PRO A 185 17.90 0.83 -25.49
N GLU A 186 19.17 0.94 -25.89
CA GLU A 186 19.56 1.15 -27.30
C GLU A 186 19.24 -0.06 -28.17
N LEU A 187 19.42 -1.29 -27.64
CA LEU A 187 19.03 -2.53 -28.33
C LEU A 187 17.52 -2.66 -28.52
N LEU A 188 16.73 -2.04 -27.64
CA LEU A 188 15.27 -1.98 -27.71
C LEU A 188 14.77 -0.84 -28.62
N GLY A 189 15.66 -0.05 -29.21
CA GLY A 189 15.30 1.01 -30.16
C GLY A 189 15.34 2.43 -29.61
N LEU A 190 15.78 2.65 -28.37
CA LEU A 190 16.03 3.99 -27.84
C LEU A 190 17.42 4.49 -28.27
N ASN A 191 17.49 5.10 -29.44
CA ASN A 191 18.74 5.56 -30.03
C ASN A 191 19.43 6.61 -29.14
N ASP A 192 20.76 6.52 -29.03
CA ASP A 192 21.60 7.41 -28.21
C ASP A 192 21.19 7.52 -26.72
N PHE A 193 20.44 6.55 -26.18
CA PHE A 193 19.92 6.58 -24.81
C PHE A 193 21.00 6.84 -23.76
N ARG A 194 22.16 6.17 -23.85
CA ARG A 194 23.25 6.35 -22.87
C ARG A 194 23.80 7.78 -22.89
N ARG A 195 23.88 8.38 -24.08
CA ARG A 195 24.33 9.78 -24.26
C ARG A 195 23.29 10.76 -23.73
N PHE A 196 22.01 10.48 -23.98
CA PHE A 196 20.89 11.24 -23.41
C PHE A 196 20.95 11.23 -21.89
N VAL A 197 21.07 10.06 -21.25
CA VAL A 197 21.17 9.92 -19.78
C VAL A 197 22.41 10.64 -19.23
N ALA A 198 23.56 10.56 -19.91
CA ALA A 198 24.78 11.26 -19.50
C ALA A 198 24.62 12.79 -19.50
N ALA A 199 23.72 13.35 -20.31
CA ALA A 199 23.44 14.77 -20.36
C ALA A 199 22.43 15.24 -19.28
N LEU A 200 21.74 14.31 -18.60
CA LEU A 200 20.79 14.67 -17.56
C LEU A 200 21.49 15.25 -16.32
N PRO A 201 20.82 16.19 -15.61
CA PRO A 201 21.28 16.69 -14.32
C PRO A 201 21.52 15.57 -13.30
N ASP A 202 22.41 15.84 -12.33
CA ASP A 202 22.78 14.87 -11.29
C ASP A 202 21.67 14.67 -10.24
N ASN A 203 20.86 15.70 -9.97
CA ASN A 203 19.75 15.65 -9.01
C ASN A 203 18.43 15.30 -9.69
N ALA A 204 17.60 14.47 -9.03
CA ALA A 204 16.30 14.05 -9.56
C ALA A 204 15.35 15.23 -9.86
N THR A 205 15.22 16.18 -8.93
CA THR A 205 14.33 17.35 -9.09
C THR A 205 14.76 18.27 -10.25
N ASP A 206 16.07 18.47 -10.42
CA ASP A 206 16.61 19.24 -11.55
C ASP A 206 16.38 18.49 -12.87
N ALA A 207 16.57 17.17 -12.87
CA ALA A 207 16.31 16.32 -14.02
C ALA A 207 14.83 16.34 -14.43
N ILE A 208 13.91 16.22 -13.47
CA ILE A 208 12.47 16.33 -13.71
C ILE A 208 12.13 17.69 -14.35
N THR A 209 12.70 18.78 -13.84
CA THR A 209 12.50 20.13 -14.40
C THR A 209 13.01 20.20 -15.84
N HIS A 210 14.22 19.71 -16.09
CA HIS A 210 14.82 19.67 -17.44
C HIS A 210 13.99 18.83 -18.43
N LEU A 211 13.53 17.66 -18.01
CA LEU A 211 12.72 16.74 -18.81
C LEU A 211 11.34 17.33 -19.12
N ALA A 212 10.71 17.98 -18.14
CA ALA A 212 9.42 18.63 -18.32
C ALA A 212 9.47 19.77 -19.35
N GLU A 213 10.56 20.53 -19.34
CA GLU A 213 10.81 21.59 -20.32
C GLU A 213 11.09 21.02 -21.70
N SER A 214 11.87 19.93 -21.79
CA SER A 214 12.13 19.24 -23.06
C SER A 214 10.85 18.70 -23.70
N LEU A 215 9.86 18.29 -22.91
CA LEU A 215 8.56 17.83 -23.40
C LEU A 215 7.56 18.98 -23.63
N GLY A 216 7.90 20.21 -23.27
CA GLY A 216 7.00 21.35 -23.43
C GLY A 216 5.68 21.23 -22.65
N ILE A 217 5.68 20.58 -21.48
CA ILE A 217 4.43 20.26 -20.76
C ILE A 217 3.69 21.54 -20.34
N PRO A 218 2.44 21.75 -20.82
CA PRO A 218 1.68 22.96 -20.50
C PRO A 218 1.41 23.08 -18.99
N PRO A 219 1.50 24.30 -18.39
CA PRO A 219 1.26 24.52 -16.96
C PRO A 219 0.01 23.86 -16.39
N ALA A 220 -1.11 23.90 -17.13
CA ALA A 220 -2.38 23.32 -16.70
C ALA A 220 -2.36 21.79 -16.58
N GLN A 221 -1.46 21.11 -17.29
CA GLN A 221 -1.42 19.65 -17.38
C GLN A 221 -0.30 19.01 -16.54
N ARG A 222 0.65 19.80 -16.02
CA ARG A 222 1.84 19.31 -15.30
C ARG A 222 1.48 18.33 -14.20
N PHE A 223 0.62 18.73 -13.27
CA PHE A 223 0.18 17.87 -12.18
C PHE A 223 -0.37 16.51 -12.68
N ASN A 224 -1.29 16.54 -13.65
CA ASN A 224 -1.91 15.31 -14.14
C ASN A 224 -0.91 14.44 -14.91
N TYR A 225 -0.02 15.04 -15.70
CA TYR A 225 0.99 14.30 -16.45
C TYR A 225 2.01 13.62 -15.52
N LEU A 226 2.53 14.36 -14.54
CA LEU A 226 3.44 13.82 -13.53
C LEU A 226 2.78 12.69 -12.72
N LEU A 227 1.51 12.87 -12.35
CA LEU A 227 0.74 11.82 -11.69
C LEU A 227 0.53 10.61 -12.60
N ALA A 228 0.26 10.80 -13.91
CA ALA A 228 0.14 9.72 -14.88
C ALA A 228 1.44 8.91 -15.03
N GLN A 229 2.61 9.54 -14.94
CA GLN A 229 3.90 8.84 -14.91
C GLN A 229 3.96 7.85 -13.75
N LEU A 230 3.65 8.30 -12.53
CA LEU A 230 3.68 7.45 -11.33
C LEU A 230 2.59 6.38 -11.35
N MET A 231 1.38 6.72 -11.82
CA MET A 231 0.27 5.78 -11.95
C MET A 231 0.50 4.72 -13.04
N SER A 232 1.46 4.92 -13.95
CA SER A 232 1.89 3.89 -14.91
C SER A 232 2.76 2.80 -14.27
N ILE A 233 3.35 3.06 -13.10
CA ILE A 233 4.19 2.14 -12.32
C ILE A 233 3.77 2.12 -10.83
N PRO A 234 2.48 1.83 -10.54
CA PRO A 234 1.90 2.09 -9.22
C PRO A 234 2.54 1.25 -8.11
N GLY A 235 3.03 0.04 -8.42
CA GLY A 235 3.72 -0.81 -7.45
C GLY A 235 5.03 -0.17 -6.95
N TRP A 236 5.89 0.28 -7.87
CA TRP A 236 7.14 0.94 -7.50
C TRP A 236 6.90 2.31 -6.89
N ALA A 237 5.95 3.09 -7.40
CA ALA A 237 5.58 4.37 -6.80
C ALA A 237 5.12 4.22 -5.35
N ALA A 238 4.28 3.22 -5.07
CA ALA A 238 3.84 2.94 -3.71
C ALA A 238 4.98 2.41 -2.82
N TYR A 239 5.90 1.63 -3.38
CA TYR A 239 7.06 1.12 -2.64
C TYR A 239 8.09 2.20 -2.32
N THR A 240 8.39 3.11 -3.26
CA THR A 240 9.28 4.25 -3.00
C THR A 240 8.66 5.20 -1.99
N LYS A 241 7.35 5.46 -2.06
CA LYS A 241 6.62 6.22 -1.03
C LYS A 241 6.72 5.56 0.35
N TYR A 242 6.63 4.23 0.42
CA TYR A 242 6.88 3.48 1.66
C TYR A 242 8.33 3.70 2.15
N SER A 243 9.32 3.56 1.28
CA SER A 243 10.73 3.78 1.60
C SER A 243 10.98 5.19 2.16
N ASP A 244 10.43 6.21 1.49
CA ASP A 244 10.55 7.60 1.91
C ASP A 244 9.95 7.84 3.30
N ARG A 245 8.78 7.24 3.57
CA ARG A 245 8.11 7.31 4.87
C ARG A 245 8.92 6.62 5.97
N MET A 246 9.51 5.46 5.70
CA MET A 246 10.37 4.76 6.66
C MET A 246 11.66 5.53 6.94
N ALA A 247 12.20 6.22 5.94
CA ALA A 247 13.38 7.08 6.09
C ALA A 247 13.08 8.44 6.75
N GLY A 248 11.80 8.77 7.03
CA GLY A 248 11.41 10.09 7.53
C GLY A 248 11.61 11.23 6.52
N SER A 249 11.72 10.88 5.23
CA SER A 249 11.94 11.80 4.11
C SER A 249 10.68 12.02 3.28
N ASP A 250 9.51 11.70 3.84
CA ASP A 250 8.21 11.86 3.20
C ASP A 250 8.03 13.33 2.74
N ASN A 251 7.63 13.50 1.48
CA ASN A 251 7.48 14.81 0.81
C ASN A 251 8.77 15.63 0.63
N SER A 252 9.95 15.04 0.85
CA SER A 252 11.24 15.68 0.51
C SER A 252 11.38 15.89 -1.00
N LEU A 253 12.09 16.94 -1.42
CA LEU A 253 12.50 17.14 -2.82
C LEU A 253 13.63 16.20 -3.26
N THR A 254 14.18 15.43 -2.33
CA THR A 254 15.20 14.40 -2.56
C THR A 254 14.66 13.00 -2.31
N SER A 255 13.34 12.83 -2.34
CA SER A 255 12.69 11.54 -2.07
C SER A 255 12.93 10.53 -3.20
N GLU A 256 12.91 9.24 -2.86
CA GLU A 256 13.03 8.15 -3.82
C GLU A 256 11.86 8.12 -4.80
N LEU A 257 10.66 8.56 -4.37
CA LEU A 257 9.51 8.73 -5.26
C LEU A 257 9.77 9.74 -6.37
N LEU A 258 10.41 10.88 -6.06
CA LEU A 258 10.83 11.83 -7.08
C LEU A 258 11.98 11.27 -7.93
N GLY A 259 12.88 10.50 -7.34
CA GLY A 259 13.87 9.75 -8.09
C GLY A 259 13.25 8.84 -9.15
N LEU A 260 12.22 8.08 -8.77
CA LEU A 260 11.47 7.21 -9.67
C LEU A 260 10.72 8.00 -10.75
N LEU A 261 10.11 9.14 -10.40
CA LEU A 261 9.46 10.03 -11.36
C LEU A 261 10.46 10.54 -12.42
N ALA A 262 11.66 10.95 -12.00
CA ALA A 262 12.72 11.40 -12.90
C ALA A 262 13.12 10.29 -13.90
N ILE A 263 13.33 9.07 -13.41
CA ILE A 263 13.65 7.90 -14.23
C ILE A 263 12.53 7.65 -15.25
N ARG A 264 11.27 7.63 -14.79
CA ARG A 264 10.12 7.35 -15.66
C ARG A 264 9.94 8.42 -16.73
N MET A 265 10.13 9.70 -16.39
CA MET A 265 10.11 10.81 -17.36
C MET A 265 11.27 10.74 -18.35
N ALA A 266 12.46 10.31 -17.92
CA ALA A 266 13.62 10.18 -18.80
C ALA A 266 13.36 9.19 -19.93
N TYR A 267 12.70 8.07 -19.65
CA TYR A 267 12.27 7.13 -20.70
C TYR A 267 11.27 7.76 -21.68
N ASP A 268 10.30 8.54 -21.19
CA ASP A 268 9.34 9.23 -22.08
C ASP A 268 10.02 10.23 -23.01
N CYS A 269 10.97 11.02 -22.51
CA CYS A 269 11.78 11.91 -23.35
C CYS A 269 12.64 11.15 -24.36
N ALA A 270 13.28 10.05 -23.93
CA ALA A 270 14.09 9.23 -24.83
C ALA A 270 13.25 8.57 -25.94
N ILE A 271 12.02 8.14 -25.62
CA ILE A 271 11.06 7.64 -26.61
C ILE A 271 10.68 8.76 -27.58
N ALA A 272 10.36 9.96 -27.07
CA ALA A 272 10.01 11.10 -27.92
C ALA A 272 11.15 11.43 -28.91
N GLN A 273 12.39 11.47 -28.43
CA GLN A 273 13.60 11.64 -29.25
C GLN A 273 13.77 10.55 -30.29
N SER A 274 13.71 9.28 -29.87
CA SER A 274 14.01 8.13 -30.74
C SER A 274 12.95 7.92 -31.83
N LEU A 275 11.70 8.28 -31.54
CA LEU A 275 10.58 8.19 -32.47
C LEU A 275 10.32 9.48 -33.26
N GLY A 276 11.09 10.55 -33.03
CA GLY A 276 10.91 11.84 -33.68
C GLY A 276 9.58 12.53 -33.32
N LEU A 277 9.08 12.29 -32.11
CA LEU A 277 7.87 12.92 -31.56
C LEU A 277 8.16 14.26 -30.88
N GLU A 278 9.36 14.83 -31.07
CA GLU A 278 9.77 16.11 -30.48
C GLU A 278 9.12 17.34 -31.15
N ASP A 279 8.40 17.14 -32.24
CA ASP A 279 7.64 18.21 -32.89
C ASP A 279 6.63 18.79 -31.90
N GLU A 280 6.73 20.10 -31.65
CA GLU A 280 5.86 20.83 -30.72
C GLU A 280 4.38 20.66 -31.08
N GLN A 281 4.04 20.50 -32.37
CA GLN A 281 2.68 20.20 -32.80
C GLN A 281 2.24 18.81 -32.35
N VAL A 282 3.10 17.79 -32.46
CA VAL A 282 2.78 16.42 -32.03
C VAL A 282 2.64 16.34 -30.51
N LEU A 283 3.55 16.95 -29.76
CA LEU A 283 3.47 17.00 -28.30
C LEU A 283 2.23 17.78 -27.85
N SER A 284 1.97 18.94 -28.45
CA SER A 284 0.77 19.71 -28.15
C SER A 284 -0.52 18.97 -28.50
N GLU A 285 -0.56 18.14 -29.54
CA GLU A 285 -1.70 17.26 -29.85
C GLU A 285 -1.90 16.18 -28.78
N ILE A 286 -0.82 15.53 -28.31
CA ILE A 286 -0.88 14.53 -27.23
C ILE A 286 -1.42 15.17 -25.93
N PHE A 287 -0.93 16.36 -25.59
CA PHE A 287 -1.42 17.11 -24.44
C PHE A 287 -2.84 17.66 -24.67
N ALA A 288 -3.19 18.14 -25.86
CA ALA A 288 -4.53 18.65 -26.16
C ALA A 288 -5.62 17.57 -26.11
N GLN A 289 -5.31 16.34 -26.54
CA GLN A 289 -6.20 15.18 -26.35
C GLN A 289 -6.47 14.91 -24.87
N SER A 290 -5.51 15.25 -24.00
CA SER A 290 -5.62 15.11 -22.55
C SER A 290 -6.46 16.21 -21.89
N ASP A 291 -6.63 17.34 -22.56
CA ASP A 291 -7.46 18.49 -22.14
C ASP A 291 -8.89 18.44 -22.68
N ALA A 292 -9.27 17.39 -23.41
CA ALA A 292 -10.61 17.22 -23.93
C ALA A 292 -11.62 17.25 -22.76
N SER A 293 -12.23 18.42 -22.56
CA SER A 293 -13.18 18.68 -21.49
C SER A 293 -14.27 17.62 -21.51
N GLU A 294 -14.54 17.05 -20.34
CA GLU A 294 -15.62 16.11 -20.17
C GLU A 294 -16.92 16.73 -20.69
N SER A 295 -17.59 16.04 -21.62
CA SER A 295 -18.83 16.55 -22.19
C SER A 295 -19.81 16.90 -21.07
N ALA A 296 -20.61 17.96 -21.25
CA ALA A 296 -21.58 18.38 -20.23
C ALA A 296 -22.46 17.21 -19.76
N LYS A 297 -22.86 16.33 -20.70
CA LYS A 297 -23.63 15.10 -20.43
C LYS A 297 -22.87 14.09 -19.56
N ALA A 298 -21.57 13.92 -19.76
CA ALA A 298 -20.76 13.02 -18.94
C ALA A 298 -20.59 13.56 -17.51
N ARG A 299 -20.39 14.88 -17.36
CA ARG A 299 -20.34 15.53 -16.04
C ARG A 299 -21.68 15.44 -15.30
N GLU A 300 -22.79 15.62 -16.01
CA GLU A 300 -24.13 15.45 -15.47
C GLU A 300 -24.36 14.02 -14.96
N LEU A 301 -24.05 13.02 -15.79
CA LEU A 301 -24.18 11.60 -15.43
C LEU A 301 -23.30 11.22 -14.23
N THR A 302 -22.09 11.76 -14.16
CA THR A 302 -21.20 11.62 -13.00
C THR A 302 -21.86 12.15 -11.73
N HIS A 303 -22.47 13.33 -11.78
CA HIS A 303 -23.11 13.94 -10.62
C HIS A 303 -24.37 13.15 -10.21
N ILE A 304 -25.16 12.65 -11.18
CA ILE A 304 -26.25 11.71 -10.91
C ILE A 304 -25.74 10.47 -10.16
N ARG A 305 -24.66 9.83 -10.64
CA ARG A 305 -24.06 8.65 -9.99
C ARG A 305 -23.56 8.96 -8.57
N TYR A 306 -23.04 10.16 -8.34
CA TYR A 306 -22.65 10.59 -6.99
C TYR A 306 -23.85 10.72 -6.05
N ILE A 307 -24.95 11.33 -6.49
CA ILE A 307 -26.19 11.44 -5.71
C ILE A 307 -26.73 10.04 -5.38
N LEU A 308 -26.72 9.11 -6.34
CA LEU A 308 -27.15 7.74 -6.12
C LEU A 308 -26.23 6.98 -5.15
N GLN A 309 -24.92 7.20 -5.22
CA GLN A 309 -23.96 6.67 -4.24
C GLN A 309 -24.28 7.16 -2.83
N THR A 310 -24.52 8.46 -2.66
CA THR A 310 -24.94 9.03 -1.37
C THR A 310 -26.26 8.43 -0.89
N ALA A 311 -27.23 8.14 -1.78
CA ALA A 311 -28.49 7.50 -1.40
C ALA A 311 -28.28 6.09 -0.81
N VAL A 312 -27.37 5.29 -1.39
CA VAL A 312 -26.98 3.98 -0.87
C VAL A 312 -26.33 4.12 0.52
N GLU A 313 -25.45 5.11 0.69
CA GLU A 313 -24.77 5.38 1.97
C GLU A 313 -25.73 5.86 3.06
N ILE A 314 -26.72 6.70 2.71
CA ILE A 314 -27.77 7.13 3.64
C ILE A 314 -28.55 5.93 4.16
N LYS A 315 -28.94 5.01 3.28
CA LYS A 315 -29.65 3.80 3.67
C LYS A 315 -28.82 2.92 4.61
N TYR A 316 -27.55 2.70 4.27
CA TYR A 316 -26.62 1.96 5.14
C TYR A 316 -26.50 2.63 6.51
N ARG A 317 -26.33 3.96 6.54
CA ARG A 317 -26.24 4.76 7.76
C ARG A 317 -27.49 4.64 8.62
N GLU A 318 -28.68 4.71 8.04
CA GLU A 318 -29.95 4.56 8.76
C GLU A 318 -30.08 3.17 9.40
N GLN A 319 -29.78 2.11 8.64
CA GLN A 319 -29.81 0.73 9.17
C GLN A 319 -28.82 0.53 10.31
N LEU A 320 -27.61 1.07 10.17
CA LEU A 320 -26.59 0.97 11.21
C LEU A 320 -27.02 1.71 12.49
N VAL A 321 -27.51 2.94 12.36
CA VAL A 321 -27.97 3.75 13.49
C VAL A 321 -29.16 3.10 14.20
N GLU A 322 -30.11 2.54 13.46
CA GLU A 322 -31.25 1.80 14.02
C GLU A 322 -30.78 0.56 14.80
N GLY A 323 -29.88 -0.24 14.22
CA GLY A 323 -29.32 -1.43 14.86
C GLY A 323 -28.57 -1.11 16.16
N LEU A 324 -27.73 -0.06 16.14
CA LEU A 324 -27.00 0.41 17.32
C LEU A 324 -27.95 0.93 18.41
N SER A 325 -28.97 1.73 18.03
CA SER A 325 -29.95 2.29 18.97
C SER A 325 -30.78 1.19 19.66
N LYS A 326 -31.15 0.15 18.91
CA LYS A 326 -31.86 -1.02 19.45
C LYS A 326 -30.98 -1.77 20.46
N THR A 327 -29.72 -2.01 20.12
CA THR A 327 -28.76 -2.72 20.99
C THR A 327 -28.51 -1.96 22.30
N LEU A 328 -28.31 -0.64 22.23
CA LEU A 328 -28.13 0.20 23.43
C LEU A 328 -29.33 0.15 24.38
N SER A 329 -30.54 -0.03 23.84
CA SER A 329 -31.77 -0.16 24.64
C SER A 329 -31.85 -1.51 25.37
N GLU A 330 -31.30 -2.58 24.79
CA GLU A 330 -31.33 -3.94 25.36
C GLU A 330 -30.26 -4.16 26.47
N VAL A 331 -29.18 -3.37 26.49
CA VAL A 331 -28.03 -3.50 27.41
C VAL A 331 -28.29 -2.89 28.82
N GLN A 332 -29.48 -2.35 29.09
CA GLN A 332 -29.78 -1.57 30.31
C GLN A 332 -29.69 -2.32 31.66
N ASN A 333 -29.41 -3.63 31.67
CA ASN A 333 -29.12 -4.38 32.91
C ASN A 333 -27.72 -5.02 32.85
N PRO A 334 -26.67 -4.35 33.35
CA PRO A 334 -25.36 -4.94 33.44
C PRO A 334 -25.39 -6.13 34.41
N LYS A 335 -25.22 -7.34 33.88
CA LYS A 335 -25.02 -8.54 34.69
C LYS A 335 -23.57 -8.61 35.13
N THR A 336 -23.33 -8.99 36.37
CA THR A 336 -21.97 -9.24 36.87
C THR A 336 -21.38 -10.45 36.15
N ALA A 337 -20.36 -10.24 35.33
CA ALA A 337 -19.64 -11.33 34.68
C ALA A 337 -18.85 -12.16 35.70
N GLU A 338 -18.89 -13.48 35.58
CA GLU A 338 -18.04 -14.39 36.35
C GLU A 338 -16.69 -14.61 35.67
N CYS A 339 -16.64 -14.42 34.34
CA CYS A 339 -15.46 -14.54 33.52
C CYS A 339 -15.41 -13.42 32.47
N GLN A 340 -14.28 -12.74 32.37
CA GLN A 340 -13.99 -11.76 31.33
C GLN A 340 -12.85 -12.25 30.46
N MET A 341 -13.05 -12.25 29.14
CA MET A 341 -12.08 -12.77 28.19
C MET A 341 -11.70 -11.71 27.16
N VAL A 342 -10.41 -11.42 27.01
CA VAL A 342 -9.88 -10.41 26.10
C VAL A 342 -9.27 -11.11 24.88
N PHE A 343 -9.68 -10.72 23.68
CA PHE A 343 -9.21 -11.24 22.38
C PHE A 343 -8.63 -10.11 21.50
N CYS A 344 -7.91 -10.42 20.41
CA CYS A 344 -7.59 -9.38 19.41
C CYS A 344 -8.90 -8.79 18.87
N ILE A 345 -8.93 -7.48 18.67
CA ILE A 345 -10.05 -6.69 18.12
C ILE A 345 -10.31 -6.97 16.64
N ASP A 346 -9.46 -7.77 16.00
CA ASP A 346 -9.64 -8.24 14.64
C ASP A 346 -10.99 -8.95 14.48
N VAL A 347 -11.70 -8.62 13.40
CA VAL A 347 -13.03 -9.13 13.09
C VAL A 347 -13.10 -10.65 13.00
N ARG A 348 -11.97 -11.32 12.76
CA ARG A 348 -11.86 -12.79 12.75
C ARG A 348 -11.99 -13.42 14.13
N SER A 349 -11.74 -12.66 15.21
CA SER A 349 -12.00 -13.08 16.58
C SER A 349 -13.48 -13.00 16.95
N GLU A 350 -14.28 -12.23 16.18
CA GLU A 350 -15.67 -11.95 16.53
C GLU A 350 -16.55 -13.21 16.60
N PRO A 351 -16.49 -14.17 15.66
CA PRO A 351 -17.25 -15.42 15.77
C PRO A 351 -16.90 -16.22 17.03
N PHE A 352 -15.62 -16.25 17.43
CA PHE A 352 -15.20 -16.93 18.66
C PHE A 352 -15.77 -16.25 19.90
N ARG A 353 -15.68 -14.91 19.94
CA ARG A 353 -16.24 -14.09 21.03
C ARG A 353 -17.74 -14.33 21.19
N ARG A 354 -18.52 -14.18 20.11
CA ARG A 354 -19.97 -14.42 20.12
C ARG A 354 -20.31 -15.86 20.52
N HIS A 355 -19.55 -16.84 20.06
CA HIS A 355 -19.76 -18.24 20.43
C HIS A 355 -19.52 -18.49 21.93
N VAL A 356 -18.45 -17.92 22.49
CA VAL A 356 -18.12 -18.03 23.92
C VAL A 356 -19.19 -17.37 24.79
N GLU A 357 -19.63 -16.15 24.45
CA GLU A 357 -20.71 -15.46 25.18
C GLU A 357 -22.03 -16.23 25.09
N SER A 358 -22.29 -16.92 23.98
CA SER A 358 -23.50 -17.74 23.84
C SER A 358 -23.53 -18.96 24.78
N GLN A 359 -22.38 -19.41 25.30
CA GLN A 359 -22.32 -20.54 26.23
C GLN A 359 -22.85 -20.19 27.62
N ALA A 360 -22.67 -18.95 28.07
CA ALA A 360 -23.16 -18.50 29.36
C ALA A 360 -23.28 -16.97 29.42
N GLN A 361 -24.41 -16.50 29.95
CA GLN A 361 -24.66 -15.07 30.18
C GLN A 361 -23.70 -14.40 31.18
N ALA A 362 -22.92 -15.20 31.92
CA ALA A 362 -21.91 -14.74 32.87
C ALA A 362 -20.52 -14.55 32.24
N ILE A 363 -20.38 -14.80 30.93
CA ILE A 363 -19.13 -14.56 30.20
C ILE A 363 -19.26 -13.28 29.39
N GLU A 364 -18.27 -12.41 29.54
CA GLU A 364 -18.16 -11.15 28.80
C GLU A 364 -16.85 -11.14 28.01
N THR A 365 -16.88 -10.66 26.76
CA THR A 365 -15.68 -10.60 25.92
C THR A 365 -15.32 -9.20 25.46
N PHE A 366 -14.03 -8.91 25.47
CA PHE A 366 -13.45 -7.63 25.04
C PHE A 366 -12.58 -7.84 23.80
N GLY A 367 -12.57 -6.85 22.92
CA GLY A 367 -11.62 -6.77 21.81
C GLY A 367 -10.54 -5.75 22.15
N PHE A 368 -9.28 -6.11 21.89
CA PHE A 368 -8.12 -5.23 22.13
C PHE A 368 -7.06 -5.38 21.04
N ALA A 369 -6.14 -4.43 20.91
CA ALA A 369 -5.05 -4.60 19.95
C ALA A 369 -4.25 -5.88 20.29
N GLY A 370 -3.91 -6.68 19.27
CA GLY A 370 -3.38 -8.04 19.47
C GLY A 370 -2.00 -8.12 20.15
N PHE A 371 -1.21 -7.05 20.18
CA PHE A 371 0.01 -6.95 21.00
C PHE A 371 -0.28 -6.67 22.50
N PHE A 372 -1.57 -6.56 22.85
CA PHE A 372 -2.07 -6.30 24.19
C PHE A 372 -1.38 -5.15 24.93
N GLY A 373 -1.01 -4.08 24.21
CA GLY A 373 -0.38 -2.90 24.81
C GLY A 373 1.10 -3.06 25.14
N ILE A 374 1.70 -4.22 24.84
CA ILE A 374 3.13 -4.50 25.09
C ILE A 374 3.85 -4.59 23.74
N ALA A 375 4.43 -3.47 23.29
CA ALA A 375 5.23 -3.45 22.07
C ALA A 375 6.60 -4.10 22.35
N ALA A 376 6.72 -5.41 22.12
CA ALA A 376 7.90 -6.18 22.47
C ALA A 376 8.75 -6.55 21.25
N GLU A 377 10.07 -6.52 21.38
CA GLU A 377 10.98 -7.21 20.48
C GLU A 377 11.26 -8.59 21.07
N VAL A 378 10.80 -9.64 20.39
CA VAL A 378 11.02 -11.02 20.84
C VAL A 378 12.30 -11.57 20.24
N THR A 379 13.22 -11.95 21.10
CA THR A 379 14.48 -12.60 20.71
C THR A 379 14.50 -14.06 21.14
N SER A 380 15.17 -14.90 20.35
CA SER A 380 15.38 -16.31 20.67
C SER A 380 16.85 -16.67 20.48
N HIS A 381 17.32 -17.74 21.12
CA HIS A 381 18.70 -18.22 20.91
C HIS A 381 18.98 -18.59 19.43
N GLU A 382 17.94 -18.94 18.66
CA GLU A 382 18.07 -19.25 17.24
C GLU A 382 18.19 -18.01 16.34
N HIS A 383 17.82 -16.82 16.80
CA HIS A 383 17.83 -15.61 15.97
C HIS A 383 18.52 -14.47 16.72
N SER A 384 19.68 -14.05 16.21
CA SER A 384 20.45 -12.93 16.78
C SER A 384 19.77 -11.56 16.56
N VAL A 385 18.79 -11.50 15.66
CA VAL A 385 17.95 -10.34 15.40
C VAL A 385 16.57 -10.63 15.97
N GLY A 386 16.06 -9.74 16.82
CA GLY A 386 14.74 -9.88 17.40
C GLY A 386 13.65 -9.61 16.36
N THR A 387 12.48 -10.20 16.61
CA THR A 387 11.29 -9.96 15.79
C THR A 387 10.39 -8.99 16.55
N PRO A 388 10.06 -7.81 15.99
CA PRO A 388 9.09 -6.92 16.61
C PRO A 388 7.72 -7.62 16.68
N GLN A 389 7.03 -7.48 17.81
CA GLN A 389 5.68 -7.97 18.05
C GLN A 389 4.79 -6.78 18.39
N CYS A 390 4.62 -5.90 17.39
CA CYS A 390 3.88 -4.66 17.51
C CYS A 390 3.41 -4.19 16.12
N PRO A 391 2.42 -3.27 16.05
CA PRO A 391 2.03 -2.67 14.78
C PRO A 391 3.25 -2.06 14.08
N VAL A 392 3.29 -2.10 12.74
CA VAL A 392 4.44 -1.64 11.92
C VAL A 392 4.83 -0.17 12.16
N LEU A 393 3.89 0.64 12.64
CA LEU A 393 4.09 2.06 12.93
C LEU A 393 4.67 2.31 14.33
N LEU A 394 4.75 1.28 15.19
CA LEU A 394 5.29 1.38 16.53
C LEU A 394 6.68 0.73 16.58
N THR A 395 7.61 1.38 17.25
CA THR A 395 8.86 0.74 17.66
C THR A 395 8.63 -0.05 18.95
N PRO A 396 9.21 -1.25 19.08
CA PRO A 396 9.22 -1.97 20.35
C PRO A 396 9.72 -1.09 21.48
N SER A 397 9.09 -1.16 22.65
CA SER A 397 9.48 -0.46 23.88
C SER A 397 10.15 -1.38 24.91
N VAL A 398 9.99 -2.70 24.74
CA VAL A 398 10.56 -3.71 25.63
C VAL A 398 11.18 -4.86 24.84
N LYS A 399 12.10 -5.59 25.46
CA LYS A 399 12.69 -6.82 24.94
C LYS A 399 12.18 -8.02 25.73
N ALA A 400 11.76 -9.03 24.98
CA ALA A 400 11.29 -10.29 25.51
C ALA A 400 12.19 -11.42 25.02
N HIS A 401 12.65 -12.27 25.94
CA HIS A 401 13.50 -13.41 25.60
C HIS A 401 12.71 -14.70 25.76
N VAL A 402 12.73 -15.51 24.70
CA VAL A 402 12.21 -16.87 24.73
C VAL A 402 13.21 -17.76 25.47
N GLN A 403 12.85 -18.18 26.68
CA GLN A 403 13.67 -19.11 27.47
C GLN A 403 13.30 -20.55 27.16
N HIS A 404 14.31 -21.37 26.90
CA HIS A 404 14.18 -22.82 26.78
C HIS A 404 14.60 -23.49 28.09
N ALA A 405 14.00 -24.66 28.39
CA ALA A 405 14.31 -25.43 29.59
C ALA A 405 15.79 -25.88 29.70
N ASP A 406 16.52 -25.92 28.59
CA ASP A 406 17.96 -26.20 28.52
C ASP A 406 18.64 -25.27 27.48
N PRO A 407 19.22 -24.14 27.91
CA PRO A 407 19.75 -23.12 27.00
C PRO A 407 21.04 -23.55 26.28
N GLU A 408 21.93 -24.33 26.90
CA GLU A 408 23.18 -24.77 26.27
C GLU A 408 22.93 -25.77 25.14
N MET A 409 22.05 -26.75 25.38
CA MET A 409 21.72 -27.74 24.36
C MET A 409 20.89 -27.12 23.22
N ALA A 410 20.02 -26.16 23.52
CA ALA A 410 19.28 -25.40 22.51
C ALA A 410 20.21 -24.59 21.61
N GLN A 411 21.20 -23.89 22.20
CA GLN A 411 22.16 -23.09 21.45
C GLN A 411 23.05 -23.94 20.53
N ALA A 412 23.60 -25.04 21.03
CA ALA A 412 24.42 -25.95 20.22
C ALA A 412 23.64 -26.57 19.05
N LYS A 413 22.35 -26.91 19.27
CA LYS A 413 21.45 -27.42 18.22
C LYS A 413 21.12 -26.35 17.18
N ALA A 414 20.86 -25.12 17.64
CA ALA A 414 20.60 -23.97 16.78
C ALA A 414 21.79 -23.65 15.88
N ASP A 415 23.00 -23.59 16.42
CA ASP A 415 24.22 -23.24 15.68
C ASP A 415 24.56 -24.29 14.62
N ARG A 416 24.45 -25.58 14.97
CA ARG A 416 24.65 -26.69 14.03
C ARG A 416 23.58 -26.69 12.93
N GLY A 417 22.32 -26.41 13.29
CA GLY A 417 21.21 -26.27 12.35
C GLY A 417 21.36 -25.08 11.40
N LYS A 418 21.80 -23.92 11.90
CA LYS A 418 22.08 -22.71 11.12
C LYS A 418 23.14 -22.96 10.06
N ALA A 419 24.27 -23.56 10.43
CA ALA A 419 25.36 -23.85 9.49
C ALA A 419 24.90 -24.76 8.35
N LEU A 420 24.15 -25.82 8.68
CA LEU A 420 23.61 -26.76 7.70
C LEU A 420 22.56 -26.10 6.81
N LYS A 421 21.61 -25.34 7.39
CA LYS A 421 20.59 -24.58 6.64
C LYS A 421 21.22 -23.54 5.72
N ALA A 422 22.26 -22.83 6.18
CA ALA A 422 22.97 -21.83 5.40
C ALA A 422 23.71 -22.46 4.22
N ALA A 423 24.42 -23.58 4.44
CA ALA A 423 25.07 -24.33 3.38
C ALA A 423 24.04 -24.86 2.35
N TRP A 424 22.92 -25.41 2.84
CA TRP A 424 21.84 -25.92 2.00
C TRP A 424 21.15 -24.82 1.19
N LYS A 425 20.91 -23.65 1.80
CA LYS A 425 20.37 -22.46 1.13
C LYS A 425 21.31 -22.01 0.01
N LYS A 426 22.62 -21.86 0.30
CA LYS A 426 23.63 -21.50 -0.70
C LYS A 426 23.72 -22.50 -1.85
N PHE A 427 23.64 -23.80 -1.57
CA PHE A 427 23.64 -24.84 -2.60
C PHE A 427 22.39 -24.76 -3.48
N ARG A 428 21.21 -24.52 -2.90
CA ARG A 428 19.96 -24.39 -3.67
C ARG A 428 19.92 -23.11 -4.51
N SER A 429 20.48 -22.00 -4.02
CA SER A 429 20.42 -20.69 -4.67
C SER A 429 21.55 -20.43 -5.66
N ALA A 430 22.54 -21.32 -5.78
CA ALA A 430 23.63 -21.13 -6.73
C ALA A 430 23.20 -21.48 -8.17
N ALA A 431 23.57 -20.62 -9.12
CA ALA A 431 23.16 -20.70 -10.52
C ALA A 431 23.46 -22.05 -11.20
N MET A 432 24.57 -22.70 -10.82
CA MET A 432 24.98 -23.99 -11.40
C MET A 432 24.36 -25.23 -10.73
N SER A 433 23.82 -25.12 -9.52
CA SER A 433 23.32 -26.26 -8.74
C SER A 433 21.82 -26.25 -8.51
N GLY A 434 21.13 -25.14 -8.79
CA GLY A 434 19.67 -25.03 -8.63
C GLY A 434 18.90 -26.08 -9.42
N PHE A 435 19.23 -26.27 -10.71
CA PHE A 435 18.57 -27.27 -11.56
C PHE A 435 18.89 -28.71 -11.13
N SER A 436 20.17 -29.03 -10.90
CA SER A 436 20.59 -30.36 -10.44
C SER A 436 20.00 -30.73 -9.08
N PHE A 437 19.79 -29.75 -8.19
CA PHE A 437 19.11 -29.95 -6.92
C PHE A 437 17.64 -30.35 -7.11
N VAL A 438 16.91 -29.66 -7.99
CA VAL A 438 15.51 -29.99 -8.28
C VAL A 438 15.41 -31.40 -8.87
N GLU A 439 16.30 -31.76 -9.79
CA GLU A 439 16.31 -33.10 -10.41
C GLU A 439 16.68 -34.20 -9.41
N SER A 440 17.69 -33.98 -8.56
CA SER A 440 18.22 -35.01 -7.65
C SER A 440 17.39 -35.19 -6.38
N CYS A 441 16.89 -34.09 -5.80
CA CYS A 441 16.17 -34.10 -4.52
C CYS A 441 14.65 -33.97 -4.69
N GLY A 442 14.16 -33.57 -5.88
CA GLY A 442 12.75 -33.33 -6.16
C GLY A 442 11.87 -34.55 -5.93
N LEU A 443 12.30 -35.75 -6.38
CA LEU A 443 11.55 -37.00 -6.17
C LEU A 443 11.42 -37.36 -4.68
N GLY A 444 12.38 -36.98 -3.83
CA GLY A 444 12.29 -37.17 -2.39
C GLY A 444 11.13 -36.38 -1.74
N TYR A 445 10.73 -35.25 -2.33
CA TYR A 445 9.58 -34.48 -1.87
C TYR A 445 8.24 -35.18 -2.14
N ILE A 446 8.17 -36.13 -3.09
CA ILE A 446 6.94 -36.91 -3.34
C ILE A 446 6.53 -37.67 -2.08
N VAL A 447 7.48 -38.29 -1.38
CA VAL A 447 7.20 -39.01 -0.14
C VAL A 447 6.65 -38.06 0.93
N LYS A 448 7.25 -36.88 1.07
CA LYS A 448 6.79 -35.84 2.03
C LYS A 448 5.39 -35.35 1.68
N LEU A 449 5.15 -34.96 0.43
CA LEU A 449 3.85 -34.48 -0.04
C LEU A 449 2.77 -35.56 0.09
N THR A 450 3.10 -36.82 -0.16
CA THR A 450 2.17 -37.95 -0.02
C THR A 450 1.79 -38.18 1.44
N ARG A 451 2.76 -38.14 2.38
CA ARG A 451 2.48 -38.25 3.82
C ARG A 451 1.60 -37.11 4.32
N GLU A 452 1.88 -35.88 3.89
CA GLU A 452 1.10 -34.71 4.25
C GLU A 452 -0.31 -34.75 3.65
N ALA A 453 -0.46 -35.15 2.38
CA ALA A 453 -1.75 -35.29 1.72
C ALA A 453 -2.64 -36.35 2.37
N LEU A 454 -2.03 -37.46 2.82
CA LEU A 454 -2.71 -38.53 3.55
C LEU A 454 -2.89 -38.22 5.05
N LYS A 455 -2.48 -37.03 5.53
CA LYS A 455 -2.51 -36.62 6.94
C LYS A 455 -1.86 -37.65 7.89
N LEU A 456 -0.84 -38.36 7.40
CA LEU A 456 -0.14 -39.40 8.15
C LEU A 456 0.84 -38.84 9.19
N GLU A 457 1.14 -37.55 9.09
CA GLU A 457 1.89 -36.83 10.11
C GLU A 457 0.89 -36.08 10.98
N ALA A 458 0.83 -36.45 12.27
CA ALA A 458 0.19 -35.62 13.26
C ALA A 458 0.93 -34.27 13.27
N ARG A 459 0.19 -33.17 13.07
CA ARG A 459 0.74 -31.85 13.36
C ARG A 459 0.98 -31.80 14.85
N GLU A 460 2.23 -32.00 15.26
CA GLU A 460 2.65 -31.56 16.58
C GLU A 460 2.53 -30.04 16.57
N HIS A 461 1.44 -29.53 17.14
CA HIS A 461 1.44 -28.17 17.64
C HIS A 461 2.49 -28.13 18.74
N HIS A 462 3.71 -27.79 18.37
CA HIS A 462 4.74 -27.43 19.30
C HIS A 462 4.33 -26.10 19.95
N CYS A 463 3.35 -26.15 20.86
CA CYS A 463 3.42 -25.35 22.07
C CYS A 463 4.59 -25.92 22.88
N THR A 464 5.82 -25.72 22.40
CA THR A 464 6.95 -25.80 23.31
C THR A 464 6.62 -24.84 24.43
N HIS A 465 6.59 -25.33 25.67
CA HIS A 465 6.47 -24.52 26.88
C HIS A 465 7.71 -23.63 27.00
N SER A 466 7.83 -22.67 26.08
CA SER A 466 8.87 -21.68 26.05
C SER A 466 8.35 -20.53 26.89
N HIS A 467 9.01 -20.28 28.01
CA HIS A 467 8.64 -19.17 28.86
C HIS A 467 9.19 -17.89 28.21
N VAL A 468 8.29 -17.00 27.79
CA VAL A 468 8.67 -15.67 27.32
C VAL A 468 8.73 -14.75 28.53
N THR A 469 9.90 -14.18 28.80
CA THR A 469 10.08 -13.22 29.89
C THR A 469 10.42 -11.85 29.31
N VAL A 470 9.64 -10.84 29.70
CA VAL A 470 10.02 -9.44 29.48
C VAL A 470 11.09 -9.08 30.52
N THR A 471 12.30 -8.85 30.04
CA THR A 471 13.48 -8.64 30.89
C THR A 471 13.90 -7.18 30.90
N GLU A 472 13.85 -6.51 29.76
CA GLU A 472 14.52 -5.23 29.54
C GLU A 472 13.65 -4.22 28.78
N ASP A 473 13.89 -2.94 29.02
CA ASP A 473 13.40 -1.86 28.17
C ASP A 473 14.26 -1.70 26.90
N VAL A 474 13.88 -0.79 26.00
CA VAL A 474 14.66 -0.44 24.79
C VAL A 474 16.10 0.03 25.07
N HIS A 475 16.37 0.54 26.27
CA HIS A 475 17.68 1.03 26.68
C HIS A 475 18.54 -0.06 27.34
N GLY A 476 18.02 -1.28 27.49
CA GLY A 476 18.69 -2.41 28.14
C GLY A 476 18.62 -2.37 29.68
N ASN A 477 17.77 -1.54 30.26
CA ASN A 477 17.54 -1.54 31.71
C ASN A 477 16.54 -2.64 32.07
N GLN A 478 16.78 -3.34 33.18
CA GLN A 478 15.82 -4.34 33.64
C GLN A 478 14.51 -3.69 34.08
N ILE A 479 13.40 -4.28 33.64
CA ILE A 479 12.07 -3.83 34.03
C ILE A 479 11.74 -4.39 35.42
N ASP A 480 11.62 -3.49 36.39
CA ASP A 480 11.28 -3.84 37.76
C ASP A 480 9.79 -4.17 37.93
N LEU A 481 9.43 -4.65 39.13
CA LEU A 481 8.05 -5.02 39.42
C LEU A 481 7.09 -3.82 39.36
N PRO A 482 7.41 -2.63 39.93
CA PRO A 482 6.58 -1.44 39.77
C PRO A 482 6.26 -1.10 38.31
N ALA A 483 7.25 -1.10 37.41
CA ALA A 483 7.03 -0.83 36.00
C ALA A 483 6.14 -1.91 35.34
N LYS A 484 6.34 -3.19 35.68
CA LYS A 484 5.46 -4.28 35.20
C LYS A 484 4.01 -4.12 35.68
N VAL A 485 3.81 -3.69 36.92
CA VAL A 485 2.47 -3.40 37.47
C VAL A 485 1.84 -2.22 36.74
N GLU A 486 2.61 -1.17 36.44
CA GLU A 486 2.14 -0.02 35.68
C GLU A 486 1.73 -0.39 34.24
N MET A 487 2.54 -1.22 33.56
CA MET A 487 2.18 -1.75 32.24
C MET A 487 0.87 -2.53 32.29
N ALA A 488 0.73 -3.48 33.23
CA ALA A 488 -0.50 -4.25 33.39
C ALA A 488 -1.72 -3.36 33.70
N ALA A 489 -1.55 -2.37 34.58
CA ALA A 489 -2.60 -1.40 34.89
C ALA A 489 -2.98 -0.54 33.68
N SER A 490 -2.00 -0.14 32.85
CA SER A 490 -2.24 0.61 31.61
C SER A 490 -3.05 -0.22 30.61
N ILE A 491 -2.75 -1.51 30.48
CA ILE A 491 -3.51 -2.44 29.62
C ILE A 491 -4.98 -2.50 30.07
N LEU A 492 -5.23 -2.71 31.37
CA LEU A 492 -6.59 -2.76 31.91
C LEU A 492 -7.33 -1.43 31.78
N LYS A 493 -6.64 -0.28 31.97
CA LYS A 493 -7.22 1.05 31.75
C LYS A 493 -7.61 1.27 30.30
N ASN A 494 -6.73 0.92 29.36
CA ASN A 494 -7.00 1.08 27.91
C ASN A 494 -8.11 0.14 27.42
N LEU A 495 -8.32 -1.00 28.10
CA LEU A 495 -9.45 -1.90 27.90
C LEU A 495 -10.78 -1.35 28.45
N GLY A 496 -10.75 -0.32 29.30
CA GLY A 496 -11.91 0.12 30.08
C GLY A 496 -12.24 -0.81 31.26
N LEU A 497 -11.38 -1.80 31.56
CA LEU A 497 -11.52 -2.74 32.68
C LEU A 497 -10.94 -2.16 33.97
N THR A 498 -11.46 -1.01 34.40
CA THR A 498 -11.04 -0.33 35.64
C THR A 498 -11.91 -0.69 36.84
N GLU A 499 -13.13 -1.16 36.58
CA GLU A 499 -14.16 -1.49 37.57
C GLU A 499 -14.85 -2.80 37.17
N ASN A 500 -15.59 -3.42 38.10
CA ASN A 500 -16.38 -4.64 37.85
C ASN A 500 -15.58 -5.80 37.24
N LEU A 501 -14.31 -5.94 37.63
CA LEU A 501 -13.47 -7.06 37.23
C LEU A 501 -14.12 -8.38 37.67
N ALA A 502 -14.30 -9.28 36.72
CA ALA A 502 -14.74 -10.63 37.01
C ALA A 502 -13.70 -11.37 37.86
N ARG A 503 -14.16 -12.46 38.50
CA ARG A 503 -13.27 -13.33 39.28
C ARG A 503 -12.13 -13.91 38.43
N ILE A 504 -12.38 -14.14 37.15
CA ILE A 504 -11.41 -14.66 36.19
C ILE A 504 -11.30 -13.67 35.02
N VAL A 505 -10.09 -13.20 34.76
CA VAL A 505 -9.76 -12.40 33.58
C VAL A 505 -8.75 -13.18 32.74
N VAL A 506 -9.10 -13.47 31.49
CA VAL A 506 -8.28 -14.29 30.57
C VAL A 506 -7.87 -13.46 29.36
N PHE A 507 -6.57 -13.38 29.09
CA PHE A 507 -6.04 -12.83 27.85
C PHE A 507 -5.81 -13.97 26.86
N CYS A 508 -6.53 -13.92 25.74
CA CYS A 508 -6.53 -14.97 24.73
C CYS A 508 -5.68 -14.54 23.53
N GLY A 509 -4.43 -15.04 23.49
CA GLY A 509 -3.58 -14.92 22.31
C GLY A 509 -4.05 -15.88 21.21
N HIS A 510 -3.84 -15.49 19.95
CA HIS A 510 -4.03 -16.35 18.79
C HIS A 510 -2.84 -16.17 17.83
N GLY A 511 -2.64 -17.15 16.95
CA GLY A 511 -1.66 -17.09 15.88
C GLY A 511 -2.26 -17.66 14.60
N SER A 512 -1.70 -17.25 13.46
CA SER A 512 -2.03 -17.85 12.17
C SER A 512 -0.89 -18.76 11.73
N GLU A 513 -1.22 -19.86 11.03
CA GLU A 513 -0.23 -20.70 10.37
C GLU A 513 -0.59 -20.80 8.90
N THR A 514 0.36 -20.46 8.05
CA THR A 514 0.20 -20.53 6.60
C THR A 514 1.37 -21.27 6.00
N ARG A 515 1.18 -21.85 4.82
CA ARG A 515 2.26 -22.59 4.14
C ARG A 515 2.34 -22.15 2.70
N ASN A 516 3.54 -21.76 2.28
CA ASN A 516 3.81 -21.31 0.93
C ASN A 516 2.87 -20.18 0.48
N ASN A 517 2.56 -19.26 1.39
CA ASN A 517 1.75 -18.08 1.10
C ASN A 517 2.65 -16.83 1.10
N PRO A 518 2.89 -16.18 -0.05
CA PRO A 518 3.66 -14.94 -0.10
C PRO A 518 2.97 -13.78 0.63
N LEU A 519 1.66 -13.89 0.88
CA LEU A 519 0.85 -12.93 1.63
C LEU A 519 0.60 -13.43 3.07
N ALA A 520 1.54 -14.15 3.68
CA ALA A 520 1.37 -14.67 5.04
C ALA A 520 1.09 -13.54 6.05
N ALA A 521 1.82 -12.42 5.96
CA ALA A 521 1.66 -11.28 6.86
C ALA A 521 0.25 -10.65 6.82
N SER A 522 -0.48 -10.71 5.69
CA SER A 522 -1.86 -10.20 5.65
C SER A 522 -2.85 -11.08 6.43
N LEU A 523 -2.44 -12.28 6.84
CA LEU A 523 -3.23 -13.19 7.67
C LEU A 523 -2.90 -13.05 9.15
N ASP A 524 -1.89 -12.28 9.53
CA ASP A 524 -1.66 -11.93 10.93
C ASP A 524 -2.56 -10.76 11.35
N CYS A 525 -2.85 -10.62 12.64
CA CYS A 525 -3.56 -9.45 13.17
C CYS A 525 -2.54 -8.31 13.04
N GLY A 526 -2.80 -7.27 12.22
CA GLY A 526 -1.83 -6.20 11.92
C GLY A 526 -1.36 -5.38 13.14
N ALA A 527 -1.88 -5.70 14.32
CA ALA A 527 -1.42 -5.20 15.60
C ALA A 527 -0.24 -6.00 16.19
N CYS A 528 0.07 -7.19 15.66
CA CYS A 528 1.09 -8.10 16.19
C CYS A 528 2.37 -8.15 15.37
N GLY A 529 2.40 -7.50 14.20
CA GLY A 529 3.53 -7.55 13.26
C GLY A 529 3.35 -8.70 12.28
#